data_AF-A0A8H6MCB9-F1
#
_entry.id   AF-A0A8H6MCB9-F1
#
_cell.length_a   1.000
_cell.length_b   1.000
_cell.length_c   1.000
_cell.angle_alpha   90.00
_cell.angle_beta   90.00
_cell.angle_gamma   90.00
#
_symmetry.space_group_name_H-M   'P 1'
#
loop_
_entity.id
_entity.type
_entity.pdbx_description
1 polymer ?
#
loop_
_entity_poly.entity_id
_entity_poly.type
_entity_poly.pdbx_seq_one_letter_code
_entity_poly.pdbx_strand_id
1 'polypeptide(L)'
;ENSMKWDATKPSRGQFRFTQSDAFVEWAVSHNKLIRGHTLVWHSLFPSWVSSVCIGTRQTEIVENHIATVAGRYRSKVYSWDVVNEGLREAGTLRPSVFYNAFITLAFQAARKADPGAVLYINDYNIEADNAKLRGLVDVVSRMNKANPGTVDAIGVQSHLAVRSHPPSSWNSFRWNT
;
A
#
# COMPACT_ATOMS: atom_id res chain seq x y z
N GLU A 1 4.07 -4.05 -13.24
CA GLU A 1 4.42 -3.24 -12.05
C GLU A 1 3.43 -2.09 -11.80
N ASN A 2 3.16 -1.22 -12.77
CA ASN A 2 2.38 0.01 -12.52
C ASN A 2 0.87 -0.10 -12.82
N SER A 3 0.41 -1.14 -13.52
CA SER A 3 -0.96 -1.22 -14.08
C SER A 3 -2.08 -1.30 -13.04
N MET A 4 -1.78 -1.55 -11.77
CA MET A 4 -2.75 -1.58 -10.66
C MET A 4 -2.67 -0.35 -9.74
N LYS A 5 -1.80 0.63 -10.05
CA LYS A 5 -1.75 1.91 -9.34
C LYS A 5 -2.96 2.77 -9.71
N TRP A 6 -3.25 3.79 -8.90
CA TRP A 6 -4.48 4.57 -9.03
C TRP A 6 -4.56 5.33 -10.36
N ASP A 7 -3.48 6.01 -10.77
CA ASP A 7 -3.40 6.71 -12.04
C ASP A 7 -3.63 5.80 -13.26
N ALA A 8 -3.10 4.58 -13.23
CA ALA A 8 -3.29 3.60 -14.28
C ALA A 8 -4.74 3.07 -14.32
N THR A 9 -5.32 2.79 -13.16
CA THR A 9 -6.66 2.18 -13.06
C THR A 9 -7.80 3.18 -13.15
N LYS A 10 -7.57 4.46 -12.78
CA LYS A 10 -8.58 5.53 -12.78
C LYS A 10 -7.98 6.88 -13.22
N PRO A 11 -7.57 7.02 -14.49
CA PRO A 11 -6.86 8.20 -14.99
C PRO A 11 -7.70 9.49 -14.98
N SER A 12 -9.04 9.36 -15.07
CA SER A 12 -9.97 10.49 -15.02
C SER A 12 -11.17 10.16 -14.12
N ARG A 13 -11.88 11.20 -13.66
CA ARG A 13 -13.03 11.03 -12.78
C ARG A 13 -14.13 10.22 -13.48
N GLY A 14 -14.48 9.08 -12.88
CA GLY A 14 -15.54 8.21 -13.38
C GLY A 14 -15.13 7.27 -14.52
N GLN A 15 -13.89 7.31 -15.00
CA GLN A 15 -13.39 6.36 -16.01
C GLN A 15 -12.32 5.45 -15.41
N PHE A 16 -12.59 4.16 -15.45
CA PHE A 16 -11.62 3.14 -15.09
C PHE A 16 -10.99 2.50 -16.33
N ARG A 17 -9.72 2.12 -16.22
CA ARG A 17 -8.99 1.38 -17.26
C ARG A 17 -8.39 0.14 -16.66
N PHE A 18 -8.78 -1.03 -17.17
CA PHE A 18 -8.34 -2.31 -16.63
C PHE A 18 -7.61 -3.19 -17.64
N THR A 19 -7.46 -2.78 -18.89
CA THR A 19 -6.90 -3.63 -19.97
C THR A 19 -5.57 -4.28 -19.58
N GLN A 20 -4.63 -3.51 -19.00
CA GLN A 20 -3.32 -4.05 -18.62
C GLN A 20 -3.37 -4.87 -17.32
N SER A 21 -4.17 -4.46 -16.34
CA SER A 21 -4.29 -5.19 -15.06
C SER A 21 -5.08 -6.49 -15.25
N ASP A 22 -6.07 -6.52 -16.12
CA ASP A 22 -6.82 -7.73 -16.48
C ASP A 22 -5.93 -8.75 -17.18
N ALA A 23 -5.16 -8.33 -18.19
CA ALA A 23 -4.23 -9.22 -18.89
C ALA A 23 -3.21 -9.85 -17.92
N PHE A 24 -2.70 -9.06 -16.97
CA PHE A 24 -1.81 -9.56 -15.93
C PHE A 24 -2.50 -10.56 -14.98
N VAL A 25 -3.69 -10.22 -14.48
CA VAL A 25 -4.43 -11.07 -13.54
C VAL A 25 -4.84 -12.38 -14.22
N GLU A 26 -5.31 -12.34 -15.47
CA GLU A 26 -5.65 -13.52 -16.25
C GLU A 26 -4.44 -14.43 -16.46
N TRP A 27 -3.28 -13.86 -16.82
CA TRP A 27 -2.05 -14.63 -16.95
C TRP A 27 -1.65 -15.27 -15.62
N ALA A 28 -1.66 -14.52 -14.52
CA ALA A 28 -1.27 -15.05 -13.21
C ALA A 28 -2.21 -16.16 -12.73
N VAL A 29 -3.53 -15.98 -12.87
CA VAL A 29 -4.52 -17.00 -12.50
C VAL A 29 -4.37 -18.26 -13.36
N SER A 30 -4.24 -18.13 -14.68
CA SER A 30 -4.06 -19.29 -15.58
C SER A 30 -2.76 -20.07 -15.34
N HIS A 31 -1.78 -19.46 -14.67
CA HIS A 31 -0.51 -20.09 -14.31
C HIS A 31 -0.40 -20.44 -12.82
N ASN A 32 -1.52 -20.44 -12.09
CA ASN A 32 -1.59 -20.76 -10.66
C ASN A 32 -0.63 -19.91 -9.80
N LYS A 33 -0.51 -18.62 -10.13
CA LYS A 33 0.32 -17.67 -9.37
C LYS A 33 -0.55 -16.86 -8.42
N LEU A 34 -0.06 -16.70 -7.18
CA LEU A 34 -0.65 -15.75 -6.23
C LEU A 34 -0.35 -14.32 -6.68
N ILE A 35 -1.31 -13.43 -6.46
CA ILE A 35 -1.21 -12.03 -6.84
C ILE A 35 -1.22 -11.16 -5.59
N ARG A 36 -0.22 -10.30 -5.46
CA ARG A 36 -0.26 -9.15 -4.54
C ARG A 36 -0.67 -7.92 -5.33
N GLY A 37 -1.86 -7.38 -5.04
CA GLY A 37 -2.33 -6.14 -5.64
C GLY A 37 -1.60 -4.94 -5.01
N HIS A 38 -0.93 -4.15 -5.83
CA HIS A 38 -0.13 -3.01 -5.40
C HIS A 38 -0.45 -1.80 -6.29
N THR A 39 -1.12 -0.75 -5.80
CA THR A 39 -1.65 -0.50 -4.45
C THR A 39 -2.95 0.27 -4.57
N LEU A 40 -3.86 0.13 -3.61
CA LEU A 40 -5.18 0.79 -3.65
C LEU A 40 -5.11 2.28 -3.27
N VAL A 41 -4.24 2.65 -2.35
CA VAL A 41 -4.03 4.04 -1.93
C VAL A 41 -2.54 4.31 -1.82
N TRP A 42 -2.09 5.38 -2.48
CA TRP A 42 -0.73 5.87 -2.33
C TRP A 42 -0.71 7.39 -2.50
N HIS A 43 0.15 8.06 -1.73
CA HIS A 43 0.34 9.50 -1.81
C HIS A 43 1.06 9.90 -3.11
N SER A 44 1.85 8.99 -3.70
CA SER A 44 2.50 9.15 -4.99
C SER A 44 1.64 8.56 -6.10
N LEU A 45 1.83 9.04 -7.33
CA LEU A 45 1.10 8.60 -8.53
C LEU A 45 -0.43 8.64 -8.36
N PHE A 46 -0.87 9.76 -7.82
CA PHE A 46 -2.28 10.07 -7.67
C PHE A 46 -2.76 10.94 -8.83
N PRO A 47 -3.95 10.69 -9.43
CA PRO A 47 -4.41 11.51 -10.53
C PRO A 47 -4.63 12.97 -10.09
N SER A 48 -4.19 13.92 -10.92
CA SER A 48 -4.31 15.36 -10.65
C SER A 48 -5.76 15.82 -10.41
N TRP A 49 -6.76 15.11 -10.95
CA TRP A 49 -8.16 15.44 -10.73
C TRP A 49 -8.62 15.17 -9.30
N VAL A 50 -7.92 14.32 -8.56
CA VAL A 50 -8.37 13.98 -7.22
C VAL A 50 -7.82 14.97 -6.19
N SER A 51 -6.63 15.53 -6.40
CA SER A 51 -6.11 16.61 -5.55
C SER A 51 -6.96 17.88 -5.64
N SER A 52 -7.57 18.16 -6.80
CA SER A 52 -8.49 19.28 -6.97
C SER A 52 -9.89 19.05 -6.38
N VAL A 53 -10.28 17.79 -6.14
CA VAL A 53 -11.63 17.43 -5.64
C VAL A 53 -11.63 17.01 -4.17
N CYS A 54 -10.48 16.64 -3.58
CA CYS A 54 -10.37 16.17 -2.19
C CYS A 54 -10.48 17.28 -1.11
N ILE A 55 -10.99 18.46 -1.44
CA ILE A 55 -11.32 19.46 -0.43
C ILE A 55 -12.73 19.14 0.12
N GLY A 56 -12.79 18.48 1.28
CA GLY A 56 -14.03 18.28 2.05
C GLY A 56 -14.67 16.88 1.96
N THR A 57 -16.00 16.81 2.08
CA THR A 57 -16.80 15.58 2.30
C THR A 57 -16.76 14.56 1.16
N ARG A 58 -16.37 14.95 -0.05
CA ARG A 58 -16.35 14.08 -1.24
C ARG A 58 -15.17 13.10 -1.28
N GLN A 59 -14.18 13.31 -0.43
CA GLN A 59 -12.99 12.48 -0.41
C GLN A 59 -13.29 11.02 -0.04
N THR A 60 -14.16 10.82 0.95
CA THR A 60 -14.62 9.49 1.38
C THR A 60 -15.24 8.72 0.21
N GLU A 61 -16.22 9.33 -0.46
CA GLU A 61 -16.94 8.73 -1.59
C GLU A 61 -15.99 8.34 -2.74
N ILE A 62 -15.05 9.22 -3.09
CA ILE A 62 -14.10 8.96 -4.20
C ILE A 62 -13.30 7.69 -3.96
N VAL A 63 -12.98 7.44 -2.70
CA VAL A 63 -12.01 6.43 -2.30
C VAL A 63 -12.71 5.13 -2.05
N GLU A 64 -13.84 5.16 -1.35
CA GLU A 64 -14.73 4.00 -1.29
C GLU A 64 -15.10 3.53 -2.70
N ASN A 65 -15.44 4.45 -3.61
CA ASN A 65 -15.72 4.10 -5.00
C ASN A 65 -14.50 3.50 -5.70
N HIS A 66 -13.31 4.08 -5.54
CA HIS A 66 -12.09 3.54 -6.13
C HIS A 66 -11.79 2.13 -5.62
N ILE A 67 -11.74 1.95 -4.30
CA ILE A 67 -11.43 0.67 -3.66
C ILE A 67 -12.48 -0.38 -4.00
N ALA A 68 -13.76 -0.05 -3.89
CA ALA A 68 -14.84 -0.97 -4.23
C ALA A 68 -14.77 -1.41 -5.69
N THR A 69 -14.42 -0.51 -6.61
CA THR A 69 -14.32 -0.84 -8.03
C THR A 69 -13.07 -1.70 -8.32
N VAL A 70 -11.90 -1.32 -7.82
CA VAL A 70 -10.64 -2.01 -8.13
C VAL A 70 -10.52 -3.34 -7.38
N ALA A 71 -10.67 -3.33 -6.05
CA ALA A 71 -10.58 -4.55 -5.25
C ALA A 71 -11.75 -5.49 -5.56
N GLY A 72 -12.96 -4.95 -5.73
CA GLY A 72 -14.14 -5.75 -6.09
C GLY A 72 -14.02 -6.43 -7.46
N ARG A 73 -13.40 -5.77 -8.46
CA ARG A 73 -13.15 -6.38 -9.78
C ARG A 73 -12.28 -7.64 -9.69
N TYR A 74 -11.30 -7.63 -8.80
CA TYR A 74 -10.34 -8.72 -8.65
C TYR A 74 -10.60 -9.61 -7.42
N ARG A 75 -11.82 -9.52 -6.86
CA ARG A 75 -12.25 -10.31 -5.72
C ARG A 75 -11.97 -11.79 -5.94
N SER A 76 -11.40 -12.45 -4.94
CA SER A 76 -11.02 -13.88 -4.95
C SER A 76 -9.91 -14.26 -5.95
N LYS A 77 -9.40 -13.33 -6.76
CA LYS A 77 -8.25 -13.55 -7.65
C LYS A 77 -6.96 -12.98 -7.09
N VAL A 78 -7.07 -11.90 -6.31
CA VAL A 78 -5.94 -11.29 -5.60
C VAL A 78 -5.83 -11.90 -4.21
N TYR A 79 -4.66 -12.46 -3.89
CA TYR A 79 -4.39 -13.07 -2.59
C TYR A 79 -4.26 -12.02 -1.49
N SER A 80 -3.59 -10.91 -1.80
CA SER A 80 -3.35 -9.83 -0.83
C SER A 80 -3.33 -8.47 -1.49
N TRP A 81 -3.78 -7.45 -0.77
CA TRP A 81 -3.72 -6.04 -1.21
C TRP A 81 -2.79 -5.24 -0.32
N ASP A 82 -1.86 -4.50 -0.93
CA ASP A 82 -1.31 -3.31 -0.30
C ASP A 82 -2.42 -2.24 -0.36
N VAL A 83 -3.14 -2.07 0.75
CA VAL A 83 -4.28 -1.14 0.82
C VAL A 83 -3.80 0.29 0.88
N VAL A 84 -2.79 0.55 1.72
CA VAL A 84 -2.13 1.84 1.85
C VAL A 84 -0.63 1.63 1.69
N ASN A 85 -0.03 2.37 0.77
CA ASN A 85 1.42 2.41 0.57
C ASN A 85 2.01 3.71 1.10
N GLU A 86 3.10 3.63 1.85
CA GLU A 86 3.94 4.76 2.28
C GLU A 86 3.20 5.86 3.04
N GLY A 87 2.38 5.44 3.99
CA GLY A 87 1.52 6.31 4.79
C GLY A 87 2.28 7.14 5.82
N LEU A 88 3.54 6.81 6.13
CA LEU A 88 4.32 7.48 7.16
C LEU A 88 5.52 8.27 6.62
N ARG A 89 5.93 9.28 7.40
CA ARG A 89 7.23 9.93 7.29
C ARG A 89 8.27 9.19 8.14
N GLU A 90 9.55 9.47 7.89
CA GLU A 90 10.68 8.90 8.64
C GLU A 90 10.59 9.13 10.16
N ALA A 91 9.92 10.20 10.59
CA ALA A 91 9.71 10.52 12.01
C ALA A 91 8.61 9.68 12.70
N GLY A 92 8.00 8.69 12.02
CA GLY A 92 6.91 7.89 12.60
C GLY A 92 5.54 8.56 12.61
N THR A 93 5.45 9.79 12.07
CA THR A 93 4.19 10.50 11.94
C THR A 93 3.53 10.20 10.61
N LEU A 94 2.20 10.30 10.57
CA LEU A 94 1.44 10.19 9.33
C LEU A 94 1.91 11.24 8.34
N ARG A 95 2.07 10.81 7.08
CA ARG A 95 2.39 11.71 5.98
C ARG A 95 1.19 12.62 5.74
N PRO A 96 1.35 13.96 5.82
CA PRO A 96 0.40 14.91 5.29
C PRO A 96 0.21 14.60 3.81
N SER A 97 -1.00 14.17 3.50
CA SER A 97 -1.49 13.99 2.15
C SER A 97 -2.95 14.41 2.17
N VAL A 98 -3.63 14.38 1.03
CA VAL A 98 -5.09 14.51 1.04
C VAL A 98 -5.69 13.47 2.01
N PHE A 99 -5.05 12.31 2.19
CA PHE A 99 -5.51 11.17 2.98
C PHE A 99 -4.92 11.16 4.40
N TYR A 100 -5.59 11.83 5.36
CA TYR A 100 -5.19 11.87 6.78
C TYR A 100 -5.61 10.61 7.57
N ASN A 101 -5.37 10.53 8.88
CA ASN A 101 -5.57 9.30 9.69
C ASN A 101 -6.94 8.61 9.54
N ALA A 102 -8.04 9.38 9.56
CA ALA A 102 -9.40 8.83 9.41
C ALA A 102 -9.58 8.08 8.08
N PHE A 103 -8.75 8.41 7.10
CA PHE A 103 -8.79 7.87 5.77
C PHE A 103 -8.09 6.51 5.64
N ILE A 104 -7.02 6.26 6.40
CA ILE A 104 -6.36 4.94 6.41
C ILE A 104 -7.36 3.89 6.88
N THR A 105 -8.03 4.14 8.01
CA THR A 105 -9.08 3.24 8.51
C THR A 105 -10.21 3.03 7.50
N LEU A 106 -10.69 4.12 6.87
CA LEU A 106 -11.70 4.04 5.82
C LEU A 106 -11.27 3.15 4.66
N ALA A 107 -10.02 3.29 4.18
CA ALA A 107 -9.51 2.51 3.06
C ALA A 107 -9.50 1.00 3.37
N PHE A 108 -9.07 0.62 4.58
CA PHE A 108 -9.10 -0.77 5.02
C PHE A 108 -10.52 -1.31 5.19
N GLN A 109 -11.44 -0.51 5.73
CA GLN A 109 -12.87 -0.90 5.82
C GLN A 109 -13.48 -1.13 4.42
N ALA A 110 -13.21 -0.22 3.48
CA ALA A 110 -13.67 -0.35 2.10
C ALA A 110 -13.04 -1.57 1.42
N ALA A 111 -11.75 -1.83 1.63
CA ALA A 111 -11.05 -2.98 1.06
C ALA A 111 -11.60 -4.30 1.60
N ARG A 112 -11.80 -4.40 2.93
CA ARG A 112 -12.40 -5.57 3.56
C ARG A 112 -13.82 -5.85 3.04
N LYS A 113 -14.62 -4.79 2.81
CA LYS A 113 -15.95 -4.93 2.22
C LYS A 113 -15.90 -5.41 0.76
N ALA A 114 -14.95 -4.91 -0.02
CA ALA A 114 -14.81 -5.23 -1.44
C ALA A 114 -14.28 -6.65 -1.68
N ASP A 115 -13.30 -7.09 -0.88
CA ASP A 115 -12.77 -8.45 -0.92
C ASP A 115 -12.48 -8.98 0.49
N PRO A 116 -13.48 -9.63 1.14
CA PRO A 116 -13.31 -10.16 2.48
C PRO A 116 -12.23 -11.24 2.60
N GLY A 117 -11.90 -11.94 1.51
CA GLY A 117 -10.97 -13.06 1.50
C GLY A 117 -9.50 -12.68 1.28
N ALA A 118 -9.23 -11.45 0.86
CA ALA A 118 -7.86 -10.98 0.66
C ALA A 118 -7.17 -10.65 1.99
N VAL A 119 -5.86 -10.87 2.03
CA VAL A 119 -4.99 -10.39 3.13
C VAL A 119 -4.69 -8.91 2.91
N LEU A 120 -5.02 -8.07 3.89
CA LEU A 120 -4.89 -6.62 3.79
C LEU A 120 -3.61 -6.13 4.47
N TYR A 121 -2.69 -5.61 3.65
CA TYR A 121 -1.40 -5.07 4.05
C TYR A 121 -1.41 -3.54 4.14
N ILE A 122 -0.70 -3.00 5.12
CA ILE A 122 -0.09 -1.66 5.02
C ILE A 122 1.38 -1.84 4.63
N ASN A 123 1.84 -1.16 3.57
CA ASN A 123 3.18 -1.37 3.01
C ASN A 123 4.02 -0.09 3.10
N ASP A 124 5.28 -0.19 3.52
CA ASP A 124 6.17 0.98 3.62
C ASP A 124 7.65 0.59 3.44
N TYR A 125 8.49 1.59 3.14
CA TYR A 125 9.95 1.48 3.05
C TYR A 125 10.63 2.02 4.32
N ASN A 126 11.92 1.71 4.52
CA ASN A 126 12.71 2.16 5.68
C ASN A 126 12.11 1.71 7.02
N ILE A 127 11.53 0.51 7.08
CA ILE A 127 10.97 -0.08 8.30
C ILE A 127 11.63 -1.44 8.63
N GLU A 128 12.78 -1.72 8.03
CA GLU A 128 13.57 -2.94 8.19
C GLU A 128 14.35 -2.97 9.53
N ALA A 129 14.41 -1.84 10.24
CA ALA A 129 15.09 -1.68 11.52
C ALA A 129 14.18 -0.99 12.54
N ASP A 130 14.45 -1.18 13.83
CA ASP A 130 13.77 -0.43 14.89
C ASP A 130 14.14 1.06 14.78
N ASN A 131 13.21 1.82 14.22
CA ASN A 131 13.30 3.26 14.06
C ASN A 131 11.94 3.92 14.33
N ALA A 132 11.92 5.24 14.30
CA ALA A 132 10.69 6.00 14.56
C ALA A 132 9.57 5.64 13.58
N LYS A 133 9.91 5.37 12.31
CA LYS A 133 8.96 5.01 11.26
C LYS A 133 8.27 3.66 11.53
N LEU A 134 9.04 2.61 11.85
CA LEU A 134 8.51 1.30 12.22
C LEU A 134 7.61 1.40 13.46
N ARG A 135 8.06 2.09 14.50
CA ARG A 135 7.26 2.29 15.74
C ARG A 135 5.95 3.02 15.46
N GLY A 136 6.00 4.10 14.68
CA GLY A 136 4.80 4.82 14.26
C GLY A 136 3.84 3.95 13.45
N LEU A 137 4.35 3.10 12.57
CA LEU A 137 3.52 2.20 11.75
C LEU A 137 2.82 1.16 12.62
N VAL A 138 3.57 0.53 13.53
CA VAL A 138 3.03 -0.43 14.51
C VAL A 138 1.97 0.23 15.39
N ASP A 139 2.18 1.47 15.83
CA ASP A 139 1.21 2.22 16.64
C ASP A 139 -0.08 2.53 15.86
N VAL A 140 0.02 2.85 14.57
CA VAL A 140 -1.15 3.05 13.70
C VAL A 140 -1.93 1.74 13.57
N VAL A 141 -1.27 0.64 13.19
CA VAL A 141 -1.89 -0.68 13.02
C VAL A 141 -2.53 -1.15 14.33
N SER A 142 -1.83 -1.01 15.45
CA SER A 142 -2.32 -1.41 16.77
C SER A 142 -3.57 -0.64 17.17
N ARG A 143 -3.62 0.68 16.93
CA ARG A 143 -4.82 1.49 17.21
C ARG A 143 -6.00 1.09 16.34
N MET A 144 -5.78 0.83 15.05
CA MET A 144 -6.83 0.41 14.13
C MET A 144 -7.42 -0.95 14.53
N ASN A 145 -6.57 -1.95 14.79
CA ASN A 145 -7.02 -3.28 15.19
C ASN A 145 -7.61 -3.31 16.61
N LYS A 146 -7.17 -2.42 17.52
CA LYS A 146 -7.81 -2.26 18.83
C LYS A 146 -9.22 -1.67 18.71
N ALA A 147 -9.42 -0.72 17.81
CA ALA A 147 -10.73 -0.11 17.57
C ALA A 147 -11.69 -1.06 16.81
N ASN A 148 -11.16 -1.83 15.87
CA ASN A 148 -11.91 -2.79 15.08
C ASN A 148 -11.01 -3.98 14.68
N PRO A 149 -11.09 -5.12 15.38
CA PRO A 149 -10.25 -6.28 15.12
C PRO A 149 -10.31 -6.77 13.66
N GLY A 150 -9.16 -7.14 13.08
CA GLY A 150 -9.07 -7.63 11.70
C GLY A 150 -9.14 -6.54 10.62
N THR A 151 -8.94 -5.27 11.00
CA THR A 151 -8.87 -4.15 10.05
C THR A 151 -7.62 -4.25 9.19
N VAL A 152 -6.46 -4.53 9.78
CA VAL A 152 -5.18 -4.76 9.08
C VAL A 152 -4.66 -6.15 9.42
N ASP A 153 -4.34 -6.94 8.41
CA ASP A 153 -3.85 -8.31 8.61
C ASP A 153 -2.33 -8.39 8.73
N ALA A 154 -1.61 -7.53 8.00
CA ALA A 154 -0.16 -7.60 7.92
C ALA A 154 0.53 -6.25 7.61
N ILE A 155 1.83 -6.19 7.92
CA ILE A 155 2.73 -5.09 7.54
C ILE A 155 3.67 -5.59 6.45
N GLY A 156 3.76 -4.87 5.34
CA GLY A 156 4.66 -5.12 4.22
C GLY A 156 5.92 -4.26 4.32
N VAL A 157 7.08 -4.90 4.20
CA VAL A 157 8.40 -4.26 4.28
C VAL A 157 9.03 -4.24 2.89
N GLN A 158 9.11 -3.08 2.25
CA GLN A 158 9.56 -2.96 0.85
C GLN A 158 11.00 -3.46 0.64
N SER A 159 11.89 -3.31 1.64
CA SER A 159 13.27 -3.81 1.58
C SER A 159 14.09 -3.23 0.43
N HIS A 160 13.92 -1.93 0.16
CA HIS A 160 14.81 -1.17 -0.73
C HIS A 160 16.17 -0.93 -0.06
N LEU A 161 16.96 -2.00 0.04
CA LEU A 161 18.24 -1.99 0.73
C LEU A 161 19.36 -1.47 -0.19
N ALA A 162 20.14 -0.51 0.31
CA ALA A 162 21.39 -0.12 -0.33
C ALA A 162 22.53 -1.02 0.16
N VAL A 163 23.32 -1.58 -0.76
CA VAL A 163 24.63 -2.13 -0.42
C VAL A 163 25.52 -0.93 -0.09
N ARG A 164 25.88 -0.76 1.19
CA ARG A 164 26.89 0.25 1.54
C ARG A 164 28.21 -0.17 0.89
N SER A 165 28.67 0.61 -0.09
CA SER A 165 30.02 0.51 -0.63
C SER A 165 30.99 0.87 0.50
N HIS A 166 31.84 -0.10 0.83
CA HIS A 166 32.81 -0.19 1.91
C HIS A 166 32.26 -0.81 3.21
N PRO A 167 32.84 -1.93 3.65
CA PRO A 167 32.69 -2.35 5.04
C PRO A 167 33.18 -1.20 5.96
N PRO A 168 32.62 -1.05 7.17
CA PRO A 168 33.14 -0.10 8.14
C PRO A 168 34.66 -0.27 8.26
N SER A 169 35.40 0.82 8.41
CA SER A 169 36.87 0.79 8.54
C SER A 169 37.38 -0.12 9.67
N SER A 170 36.50 -0.51 10.60
CA SER A 170 36.74 -1.52 11.63
C SER A 170 36.92 -2.96 11.10
N TRP A 171 36.57 -3.26 9.85
CA TRP A 171 36.75 -4.58 9.23
C TRP A 171 38.11 -4.73 8.52
N ASN A 172 38.92 -3.67 8.41
CA ASN A 172 40.27 -3.74 7.85
C ASN A 172 41.25 -4.59 8.69
N SER A 173 40.84 -5.04 9.87
CA SER A 173 41.62 -5.94 10.73
C SER A 173 41.41 -7.43 10.41
N PHE A 174 40.41 -7.79 9.61
CA PHE A 174 40.18 -9.18 9.21
C PHE A 174 41.03 -9.52 7.98
N ARG A 175 42.28 -9.94 8.22
CA ARG A 175 43.09 -10.57 7.19
C ARG A 175 42.75 -12.05 7.13
N TRP A 176 42.35 -12.54 5.96
CA TRP A 176 42.39 -13.96 5.69
C TRP A 176 43.86 -14.40 5.78
N ASN A 177 44.16 -15.28 6.73
CA ASN A 177 45.42 -16.02 6.70
C ASN A 177 45.33 -17.01 5.54
N THR A 178 45.97 -16.67 4.42
CA THR A 178 46.35 -17.63 3.38
C THR A 178 47.75 -18.13 3.66
#